data_AF-A0A0M3ITB4-F1
#
_entry.id   AF-A0A0M3ITB4-F1
#
_cell.length_a   1.000
_cell.length_b   1.000
_cell.length_c   1.000
_cell.angle_alpha   90.00
_cell.angle_beta   90.00
_cell.angle_gamma   90.00
#
_symmetry.space_group_name_H-M   'P 1'
#
loop_
_entity.id
_entity.type
_entity.pdbx_description
1 polymer ?
#
loop_
_entity_poly.entity_id
_entity_poly.type
_entity_poly.pdbx_seq_one_letter_code
_entity_poly.pdbx_strand_id
1 'polypeptide(L)' 'MKNLIAKAFLFQNLAMACGDKKYTKEEVAKHNTQNDLWIIYDGEVHDMTSFYKEHPGGKVILNKAGQVSSVTF' A
#
# COMPACT_ATOMS: atom_id res chain seq x y z
N MET A 1 -8.61 -35.78 23.01
CA MET A 1 -8.29 -34.42 23.49
C MET A 1 -7.72 -33.64 22.34
N LYS A 2 -8.29 -32.45 22.11
CA LYS A 2 -8.18 -31.69 20.86
C LYS A 2 -6.81 -30.98 20.77
N ASN A 3 -6.20 -31.05 19.60
CA ASN A 3 -5.30 -30.05 19.01
C ASN A 3 -4.06 -29.61 19.82
N LEU A 4 -2.99 -30.40 19.75
CA LEU A 4 -1.63 -29.92 20.03
C LEU A 4 -0.71 -29.89 18.79
N ILE A 5 -1.24 -30.14 17.59
CA ILE A 5 -0.48 -30.09 16.33
C ILE A 5 -0.78 -28.82 15.49
N ALA A 6 -1.79 -28.03 15.87
CA ALA A 6 -2.17 -26.82 15.12
C ALA A 6 -1.30 -25.57 15.42
N LYS A 7 -0.42 -25.60 16.43
CA LYS A 7 0.43 -24.43 16.76
C LYS A 7 1.71 -24.32 15.94
N ALA A 8 2.14 -25.39 15.29
CA ALA A 8 3.32 -25.36 14.40
C ALA A 8 2.97 -24.92 12.96
N PHE A 9 1.69 -24.92 12.58
CA PHE A 9 1.23 -24.59 11.22
C PHE A 9 0.92 -23.09 11.01
N LEU A 10 1.10 -22.27 12.04
CA LEU A 10 0.79 -20.82 12.00
C LEU A 10 2.04 -19.93 11.88
N PHE A 11 3.25 -20.49 11.86
CA PHE A 11 4.50 -19.69 11.83
C PHE A 11 5.35 -19.86 10.55
N GLN A 12 4.94 -20.68 9.59
CA GLN A 12 5.75 -20.95 8.38
C GLN A 12 5.25 -20.29 7.08
N ASN A 13 4.25 -19.41 7.13
CA ASN A 13 3.80 -18.65 5.95
C ASN A 13 3.98 -17.13 6.08
N LEU A 14 5.02 -16.69 6.78
CA LEU A 14 5.50 -15.30 6.68
C LEU A 14 6.68 -15.16 5.70
N ALA A 15 6.79 -16.06 4.73
CA ALA A 15 7.48 -15.74 3.49
C ALA A 15 6.44 -15.10 2.56
N MET A 16 6.17 -13.80 2.69
CA MET A 16 5.28 -13.12 1.75
C MET A 16 5.97 -11.92 1.11
N ALA A 17 6.82 -12.29 0.15
CA ALA A 17 7.26 -11.53 -1.02
C ALA A 17 7.82 -10.12 -0.77
N CYS A 18 9.09 -10.05 -0.38
CA CYS A 18 9.98 -9.02 -0.92
C CYS A 18 10.27 -9.40 -2.39
N GLY A 19 9.24 -9.32 -3.23
CA GLY A 19 9.46 -9.24 -4.68
C GLY A 19 9.70 -7.78 -4.99
N ASP A 20 10.78 -7.46 -5.68
CA ASP A 20 10.99 -6.14 -6.31
C ASP A 20 9.90 -5.92 -7.37
N LYS A 21 8.66 -5.70 -6.92
CA LYS A 21 7.52 -5.54 -7.80
C LYS A 21 7.61 -4.14 -8.38
N LYS A 22 8.08 -4.10 -9.62
CA LYS A 22 8.21 -2.87 -10.39
C LYS A 22 6.85 -2.50 -10.97
N TYR A 23 6.48 -1.25 -10.82
CA TYR A 23 5.30 -0.66 -11.41
C TYR A 23 5.72 0.39 -12.43
N THR A 24 4.98 0.48 -13.54
CA THR A 24 5.12 1.63 -14.44
C THR A 24 4.29 2.79 -13.90
N LYS A 25 4.58 4.01 -14.35
CA LYS A 25 3.78 5.19 -13.95
C LYS A 25 2.34 5.07 -14.42
N GLU A 26 2.11 4.46 -15.58
CA GLU A 26 0.79 4.22 -16.17
C GLU A 26 -0.01 3.21 -15.34
N GLU A 27 0.65 2.23 -14.73
CA GLU A 27 -0.01 1.32 -13.79
C GLU A 27 -0.42 2.06 -12.52
N VAL A 28 0.51 2.80 -11.90
CA VAL A 28 0.21 3.57 -10.67
C VAL A 28 -0.92 4.58 -10.91
N ALA A 29 -0.99 5.21 -12.09
CA ALA A 29 -2.02 6.18 -12.44
C ALA A 29 -3.46 5.63 -12.41
N LYS A 30 -3.64 4.31 -12.46
CA LYS A 30 -4.96 3.66 -12.33
C LYS A 30 -5.49 3.69 -10.90
N HIS A 31 -4.60 3.78 -9.91
CA HIS A 31 -4.91 3.77 -8.48
C HIS A 31 -5.08 5.21 -7.97
N ASN A 32 -6.16 5.86 -8.42
CA ASN A 32 -6.37 7.30 -8.24
C ASN A 32 -7.67 7.69 -7.50
N THR A 33 -8.25 6.77 -6.73
CA THR A 33 -9.54 6.98 -6.04
C THR A 33 -9.41 6.84 -4.53
N GLN A 34 -10.41 7.29 -3.77
CA GLN A 34 -10.40 7.17 -2.31
C GLN A 34 -10.35 5.73 -1.78
N ASN A 35 -10.81 4.77 -2.58
CA ASN A 35 -10.85 3.34 -2.21
C ASN A 35 -9.72 2.55 -2.88
N ASP A 36 -8.86 3.23 -3.64
CA ASP A 36 -7.74 2.66 -4.38
C ASP A 36 -6.75 3.81 -4.69
N LEU A 37 -5.92 4.15 -3.70
CA LEU A 37 -5.10 5.37 -3.69
C LEU A 37 -3.63 5.00 -3.58
N TRP A 38 -2.91 5.06 -4.70
CA TRP A 38 -1.45 4.90 -4.67
C TRP A 38 -0.72 6.21 -4.89
N ILE A 39 0.46 6.34 -4.30
CA ILE A 39 1.35 7.49 -4.48
C ILE A 39 2.77 6.98 -4.69
N ILE A 40 3.49 7.60 -5.63
CA ILE A 40 4.93 7.37 -5.77
C ILE A 40 5.65 8.40 -4.89
N TYR A 41 6.43 7.94 -3.91
CA TYR A 41 7.24 8.78 -3.03
C TYR A 41 8.64 8.18 -2.90
N ASP A 42 9.67 9.01 -3.02
CA ASP A 42 11.08 8.59 -3.00
C ASP A 42 11.42 7.41 -3.96
N GLY A 43 10.72 7.35 -5.10
CA GLY A 43 10.90 6.29 -6.10
C GLY A 43 10.16 4.99 -5.78
N GLU A 44 9.49 4.89 -4.64
CA GLU A 44 8.70 3.75 -4.22
C GLU A 44 7.20 3.99 -4.40
N VAL A 45 6.43 2.91 -4.60
CA VAL A 45 4.96 2.96 -4.72
C VAL A 45 4.34 2.60 -3.38
N HIS A 46 3.55 3.50 -2.82
CA HIS A 46 2.85 3.31 -1.56
C HIS A 46 1.34 3.23 -1.79
N ASP A 47 0.71 2.18 -1.25
CA ASP A 47 -0.74 2.10 -1.13
C ASP A 47 -1.18 2.87 0.12
N MET A 48 -1.90 3.97 -0.11
CA MET A 48 -2.36 4.90 0.91
C MET A 48 -3.88 4.83 1.10
N THR A 49 -4.53 3.78 0.57
CA THR A 49 -5.99 3.61 0.62
C THR A 49 -6.53 3.66 2.05
N SER A 50 -5.88 2.97 2.98
CA SER A 50 -6.28 2.98 4.39
C SER A 50 -6.00 4.32 5.09
N PHE A 51 -4.97 5.05 4.64
CA PHE A 51 -4.54 6.31 5.24
C PHE A 51 -5.42 7.50 4.83
N TYR A 52 -6.15 7.41 3.72
CA TYR A 52 -7.00 8.50 3.21
C TYR A 52 -7.91 9.13 4.28
N LYS A 53 -8.49 8.32 5.18
CA LYS A 53 -9.40 8.79 6.23
C LYS A 53 -8.69 9.46 7.42
N GLU A 54 -7.43 9.16 7.63
CA GLU A 54 -6.62 9.64 8.76
C GLU A 54 -5.77 10.85 8.38
N HIS A 55 -5.67 11.15 7.08
CA HIS A 55 -4.88 12.25 6.56
C HIS A 55 -5.37 13.60 7.14
N PRO A 56 -4.52 14.35 7.88
CA PRO A 56 -4.92 15.61 8.52
C PRO A 56 -5.41 16.69 7.56
N GLY A 57 -4.93 16.68 6.30
CA GLY A 57 -5.41 17.56 5.23
C GLY A 57 -6.74 17.12 4.59
N GLY A 58 -7.32 16.02 5.04
CA GLY A 58 -8.54 15.44 4.46
C GLY A 58 -8.36 15.08 2.99
N LYS A 59 -9.34 15.45 2.16
CA LYS A 59 -9.45 15.04 0.74
C LYS A 59 -8.31 15.53 -0.16
N VAL A 60 -7.47 16.46 0.29
CA VAL A 60 -6.40 17.03 -0.53
C VAL A 60 -5.35 15.99 -0.96
N ILE A 61 -5.23 14.87 -0.26
CA ILE A 61 -4.37 13.75 -0.66
C ILE A 61 -4.77 13.15 -2.02
N LEU A 62 -6.05 13.23 -2.40
CA LEU A 62 -6.53 12.74 -3.70
C LEU A 62 -5.95 13.52 -4.87
N ASN A 63 -5.49 14.76 -4.66
CA ASN A 63 -4.80 15.53 -5.71
C ASN A 63 -3.47 14.90 -6.13
N LYS A 64 -2.94 13.97 -5.32
CA LYS A 64 -1.69 13.23 -5.58
C LYS A 64 -1.92 11.75 -5.88
N ALA A 65 -3.17 11.29 -5.89
CA ALA A 65 -3.48 9.90 -6.19
C ALA A 65 -3.05 9.54 -7.61
N GLY A 66 -2.39 8.39 -7.76
CA GLY A 66 -1.83 7.89 -9.00
C GLY A 66 -0.60 8.66 -9.52
N GLN A 67 0.04 9.51 -8.71
CA GLN A 67 1.09 10.42 -9.15
C GLN A 67 2.37 10.35 -8.30
N VAL A 68 3.44 10.96 -8.82
CA VAL A 68 4.65 11.23 -8.05
C VAL A 68 4.42 12.42 -7.12
N SER A 69 4.68 12.22 -5.84
CA SER A 69 4.73 13.30 -4.85
C SER A 69 6.17 13.52 -4.42
N SER A 70 6.66 14.74 -4.60
CA SER A 70 7.95 15.20 -4.07
C SER A 70 7.78 16.01 -2.78
N VAL A 71 6.55 16.20 -2.32
CA VAL A 71 6.25 16.96 -1.10
C VAL A 71 6.27 15.99 0.07
N THR A 72 7.20 16.22 1.00
CA THR A 72 7.22 15.57 2.31
C THR A 72 6.01 16.05 3.11
N PHE A 73 5.25 15.10 3.65
CA PHE A 73 4.03 15.35 4.44
C PHE A 73 4.29 16.17 5.71
#